data_AF-A0A8J7U7E6-F1
#
_entry.id   AF-A0A8J7U7E6-F1
#
_cell.length_a   1.000
_cell.length_b   1.000
_cell.length_c   1.000
_cell.angle_alpha   90.00
_cell.angle_beta   90.00
_cell.angle_gamma   90.00
#
_symmetry.space_group_name_H-M   'P 1'
#
loop_
_entity.id
_entity.type
_entity.pdbx_description
1 polymer ?
#
loop_
_entity_poly.entity_id
_entity_poly.type
_entity_poly.pdbx_seq_one_letter_code
_entity_poly.pdbx_strand_id
1 'polypeptide(L)'
;MSQSFTQQDADLLRKHLQALVEVELFTIPLYLTAVYSFTEQALGYQHANQYPLYDLQQKALSVAVQEMYHLQGACNMANAFGVTPNFQQAVLNMPAETPIRVPHLDPGEHPLVGRLGNLPAVIGVLIAVEKPDAEATTFPPPNAQVSYPAISDLYHATLHLLHQYARAYQDQPTTQDPHFIPNNNQVAYGGFPSRYRYNTISTRLDLFHVANAIAEQGEGTNLGDTNLGPFNLRSAITRGDFG
;
A
#
# COMPACT_ATOMS: atom_id res chain seq x y z
N MET A 1 12.98 21.56 -19.07
CA MET A 1 12.06 22.53 -18.41
C MET A 1 11.33 21.73 -17.34
N SER A 2 11.46 22.05 -16.05
CA SER A 2 10.75 21.27 -15.02
C SER A 2 9.25 21.48 -15.19
N GLN A 3 8.49 20.41 -15.46
CA GLN A 3 7.03 20.49 -15.41
C GLN A 3 6.60 21.01 -14.03
N SER A 4 5.73 22.01 -14.03
CA SER A 4 5.08 22.50 -12.82
C SER A 4 4.05 21.48 -12.34
N PHE A 5 4.06 21.14 -11.06
CA PHE A 5 3.00 20.34 -10.43
C PHE A 5 1.71 21.18 -10.38
N THR A 6 0.69 20.77 -11.12
CA THR A 6 -0.55 21.51 -11.30
C THR A 6 -1.61 21.11 -10.27
N GLN A 7 -2.70 21.88 -10.18
CA GLN A 7 -3.86 21.49 -9.38
C GLN A 7 -4.45 20.15 -9.83
N GLN A 8 -4.37 19.83 -11.13
CA GLN A 8 -4.84 18.55 -11.66
C GLN A 8 -3.96 17.39 -11.16
N ASP A 9 -2.64 17.57 -11.09
CA ASP A 9 -1.72 16.57 -10.54
C ASP A 9 -1.96 16.37 -9.04
N ALA A 10 -2.21 17.46 -8.31
CA ALA A 10 -2.61 17.42 -6.90
C ALA A 10 -3.91 16.63 -6.70
N ASP A 11 -4.94 16.91 -7.49
CA ASP A 11 -6.22 16.19 -7.41
C ASP A 11 -6.07 14.71 -7.78
N LEU A 12 -5.20 14.41 -8.74
CA LEU A 12 -4.88 13.04 -9.11
C LEU A 12 -4.16 12.31 -7.97
N LEU A 13 -3.17 12.94 -7.34
CA LEU A 13 -2.45 12.39 -6.19
C LEU A 13 -3.40 12.10 -5.03
N ARG A 14 -4.30 13.03 -4.71
CA ARG A 14 -5.31 12.86 -3.66
C ARG A 14 -6.19 11.63 -3.89
N LYS A 15 -6.63 11.38 -5.14
CA LYS A 15 -7.40 10.18 -5.48
C LYS A 15 -6.59 8.89 -5.30
N HIS A 16 -5.30 8.91 -5.66
CA HIS A 16 -4.42 7.76 -5.49
C HIS A 16 -4.15 7.45 -4.02
N LEU A 17 -3.94 8.48 -3.19
CA LEU A 17 -3.77 8.30 -1.74
C LEU A 17 -5.02 7.70 -1.09
N GLN A 18 -6.21 8.11 -1.51
CA GLN A 18 -7.46 7.48 -1.07
C GLN A 18 -7.58 6.03 -1.56
N ALA A 19 -7.15 5.73 -2.79
CA ALA A 19 -7.13 4.36 -3.31
C ALA A 19 -6.19 3.44 -2.53
N LEU A 20 -5.03 3.94 -2.08
CA LEU A 20 -4.17 3.19 -1.16
C LEU A 20 -4.94 2.82 0.11
N VAL A 21 -5.59 3.79 0.76
CA VAL A 21 -6.40 3.53 1.98
C VAL A 21 -7.43 2.41 1.73
N GLU A 22 -8.10 2.42 0.58
CA GLU A 22 -9.13 1.42 0.24
C GLU A 22 -8.54 0.02 0.02
N VAL A 23 -7.41 -0.09 -0.67
CA VAL A 23 -6.71 -1.36 -0.90
C VAL A 23 -6.15 -1.94 0.41
N GLU A 24 -5.43 -1.14 1.21
CA GLU A 24 -4.88 -1.58 2.50
C GLU A 24 -5.99 -2.01 3.49
N LEU A 25 -7.12 -1.31 3.48
CA LEU A 25 -8.26 -1.71 4.32
C LEU A 25 -8.87 -3.03 3.82
N PHE A 26 -8.90 -3.24 2.51
CA PHE A 26 -9.51 -4.42 1.91
C PHE A 26 -8.74 -5.72 2.20
N THR A 27 -7.41 -5.66 2.27
CA THR A 27 -6.55 -6.83 2.52
C THR A 27 -6.65 -7.33 3.97
N ILE A 28 -6.86 -6.44 4.94
CA ILE A 28 -6.90 -6.78 6.38
C ILE A 28 -7.96 -7.87 6.69
N PRO A 29 -9.26 -7.72 6.36
CA PRO A 29 -10.26 -8.76 6.61
C PRO A 29 -9.96 -10.08 5.89
N LEU A 30 -9.36 -10.03 4.69
CA LEU A 30 -8.99 -11.25 3.95
C LEU A 30 -7.93 -12.05 4.71
N TYR A 31 -6.84 -11.38 5.13
CA TYR A 31 -5.79 -12.01 5.93
C TYR A 31 -6.31 -12.54 7.26
N LEU A 32 -7.09 -11.73 8.01
CA LEU A 32 -7.62 -12.15 9.30
C LEU A 32 -8.57 -13.35 9.17
N THR A 33 -9.43 -13.38 8.16
CA THR A 33 -10.29 -14.54 7.89
C THR A 33 -9.47 -15.78 7.59
N ALA A 34 -8.38 -15.64 6.81
CA ALA A 34 -7.44 -16.72 6.55
C ALA A 34 -6.81 -17.26 7.85
N VAL A 35 -6.28 -16.36 8.69
CA VAL A 35 -5.61 -16.67 9.97
C VAL A 35 -6.53 -17.43 10.91
N TYR A 36 -7.78 -16.97 11.05
CA TYR A 36 -8.74 -17.56 11.97
C TYR A 36 -9.51 -18.76 11.40
N SER A 37 -9.20 -19.17 10.16
CA SER A 37 -9.77 -20.38 9.56
C SER A 37 -9.05 -21.68 9.95
N PHE A 38 -7.87 -21.60 10.56
CA PHE A 38 -7.13 -22.77 11.01
C PHE A 38 -7.77 -23.38 12.26
N THR A 39 -8.09 -24.67 12.22
CA THR A 39 -8.61 -25.41 13.37
C THR A 39 -7.50 -25.80 14.34
N GLU A 40 -7.83 -26.07 15.59
CA GLU A 40 -6.86 -26.59 16.58
C GLU A 40 -6.15 -27.86 16.07
N GLN A 41 -6.89 -28.74 15.40
CA GLN A 41 -6.32 -29.94 14.77
C GLN A 41 -5.30 -29.60 13.68
N ALA A 42 -5.57 -28.60 12.83
CA ALA A 42 -4.65 -28.16 11.80
C ALA A 42 -3.38 -27.55 12.41
N LEU A 43 -3.51 -26.75 13.46
CA LEU A 43 -2.36 -26.13 14.15
C LEU A 43 -1.51 -27.17 14.90
N GLY A 44 -2.12 -28.27 15.34
CA GLY A 44 -1.41 -29.41 15.92
C GLY A 44 -0.73 -30.34 14.90
N TYR A 45 -0.90 -30.12 13.59
CA TYR A 45 -0.26 -30.95 12.56
C TYR A 45 1.26 -30.79 12.59
N GLN A 46 1.97 -31.91 12.73
CA GLN A 46 3.42 -31.97 12.75
C GLN A 46 3.97 -32.71 11.54
N HIS A 47 5.03 -32.16 10.95
CA HIS A 47 5.84 -32.83 9.94
C HIS A 47 7.33 -32.56 10.23
N ALA A 48 8.16 -33.60 10.30
CA ALA A 48 9.58 -33.48 10.57
C ALA A 48 9.94 -32.59 11.80
N ASN A 49 9.20 -32.76 12.91
CA ASN A 49 9.34 -31.95 14.15
C ASN A 49 9.04 -30.44 13.98
N GLN A 50 8.34 -30.05 12.91
CA GLN A 50 7.89 -28.68 12.65
C GLN A 50 6.36 -28.62 12.67
N TYR A 51 5.82 -27.40 12.85
CA TYR A 51 4.39 -27.12 12.82
C TYR A 51 4.06 -26.22 11.62
N PRO A 52 4.16 -26.73 10.38
CA PRO A 52 4.15 -25.90 9.18
C PRO A 52 2.85 -25.09 9.02
N LEU A 53 1.71 -25.62 9.48
CA LEU A 53 0.42 -24.92 9.41
C LEU A 53 0.29 -23.83 10.48
N TYR A 54 0.87 -24.05 11.66
CA TYR A 54 1.00 -23.00 12.67
C TYR A 54 1.93 -21.88 12.17
N ASP A 55 3.09 -22.22 11.61
CA ASP A 55 4.03 -21.24 11.06
C ASP A 55 3.38 -20.41 9.94
N LEU A 56 2.58 -21.05 9.08
CA LEU A 56 1.82 -20.38 8.03
C LEU A 56 0.77 -19.41 8.60
N GLN A 57 0.02 -19.83 9.63
CA GLN A 57 -0.92 -18.95 10.33
C GLN A 57 -0.20 -17.74 10.93
N GLN A 58 0.93 -17.94 11.62
CA GLN A 58 1.70 -16.85 12.24
C GLN A 58 2.26 -15.90 11.18
N LYS A 59 2.71 -16.40 10.03
CA LYS A 59 3.12 -15.56 8.89
C LYS A 59 1.96 -14.73 8.36
N ALA A 60 0.81 -15.34 8.09
CA ALA A 60 -0.37 -14.61 7.62
C ALA A 60 -0.83 -13.53 8.61
N LEU A 61 -0.78 -13.82 9.92
CA LEU A 61 -1.08 -12.84 10.96
C LEU A 61 -0.06 -11.69 10.95
N SER A 62 1.22 -11.98 10.76
CA SER A 62 2.25 -10.95 10.65
C SER A 62 2.07 -10.05 9.43
N VAL A 63 1.51 -10.56 8.32
CA VAL A 63 1.16 -9.75 7.16
C VAL A 63 -0.08 -8.90 7.45
N ALA A 64 -1.13 -9.46 8.05
CA ALA A 64 -2.31 -8.68 8.46
C ALA A 64 -1.95 -7.45 9.33
N VAL A 65 -0.97 -7.61 10.21
CA VAL A 65 -0.44 -6.53 11.06
C VAL A 65 0.38 -5.50 10.24
N GLN A 66 1.08 -5.93 9.19
CA GLN A 66 1.75 -5.03 8.25
C GLN A 66 0.73 -4.20 7.45
N GLU A 67 -0.33 -4.82 6.94
CA GLU A 67 -1.43 -4.11 6.25
C GLU A 67 -2.07 -3.03 7.14
N MET A 68 -2.24 -3.30 8.45
CA MET A 68 -2.73 -2.29 9.40
C MET A 68 -1.77 -1.09 9.54
N TYR A 69 -0.47 -1.34 9.49
CA TYR A 69 0.53 -0.28 9.47
C TYR A 69 0.52 0.48 8.15
N HIS A 70 0.39 -0.20 7.01
CA HIS A 70 0.28 0.44 5.71
C HIS A 70 -0.97 1.30 5.60
N LEU A 71 -2.10 0.83 6.09
CA LEU A 71 -3.33 1.60 6.19
C LEU A 71 -3.15 2.90 6.98
N GLN A 72 -2.45 2.83 8.14
CA GLN A 72 -2.11 4.03 8.90
C GLN A 72 -1.25 4.99 8.07
N GLY A 73 -0.19 4.48 7.42
CA GLY A 73 0.68 5.28 6.58
C GLY A 73 -0.07 5.94 5.42
N ALA A 74 -0.91 5.18 4.71
CA ALA A 74 -1.79 5.68 3.64
C ALA A 74 -2.74 6.77 4.14
N CYS A 75 -3.37 6.58 5.32
CA CYS A 75 -4.23 7.58 5.93
C CYS A 75 -3.46 8.84 6.32
N ASN A 76 -2.26 8.70 6.88
CA ASN A 76 -1.42 9.84 7.25
C ASN A 76 -0.95 10.61 6.01
N MET A 77 -0.60 9.92 4.92
CA MET A 77 -0.29 10.56 3.64
C MET A 77 -1.49 11.30 3.07
N ALA A 78 -2.66 10.65 3.02
CA ALA A 78 -3.91 11.27 2.56
C ALA A 78 -4.21 12.56 3.33
N ASN A 79 -4.16 12.51 4.67
CA ASN A 79 -4.40 13.69 5.49
C ASN A 79 -3.32 14.77 5.27
N ALA A 80 -2.05 14.39 5.07
CA ALA A 80 -0.98 15.34 4.75
C ALA A 80 -1.20 16.07 3.42
N PHE A 81 -2.03 15.54 2.52
CA PHE A 81 -2.46 16.22 1.29
C PHE A 81 -3.90 16.80 1.35
N GLY A 82 -4.44 16.93 2.57
CA GLY A 82 -5.75 17.52 2.82
C GLY A 82 -6.93 16.60 2.51
N VAL A 83 -6.71 15.31 2.31
CA VAL A 83 -7.76 14.31 2.09
C VAL A 83 -8.09 13.65 3.42
N THR A 84 -9.35 13.75 3.85
CA THR A 84 -9.84 12.92 4.96
C THR A 84 -10.09 11.51 4.44
N PRO A 85 -9.38 10.47 4.94
CA PRO A 85 -9.60 9.10 4.52
C PRO A 85 -11.05 8.69 4.69
N ASN A 86 -11.64 8.12 3.63
CA ASN A 86 -12.99 7.60 3.65
C ASN A 86 -12.98 6.07 3.63
N PHE A 87 -13.45 5.45 4.70
CA PHE A 87 -13.59 4.00 4.79
C PHE A 87 -14.98 3.57 4.34
N GLN A 88 -15.30 3.77 3.05
CA GLN A 88 -16.63 3.42 2.55
C GLN A 88 -16.99 1.97 2.91
N GLN A 89 -18.24 1.79 3.35
CA GLN A 89 -18.78 0.55 3.91
C GLN A 89 -18.74 -0.65 2.92
N ALA A 90 -18.52 -0.40 1.62
CA ALA A 90 -18.40 -1.44 0.60
C ALA A 90 -17.19 -2.36 0.80
N VAL A 91 -16.10 -1.87 1.40
CA VAL A 91 -14.94 -2.70 1.75
C VAL A 91 -15.25 -3.66 2.92
N LEU A 92 -16.17 -3.30 3.80
CA LEU A 92 -16.56 -4.11 4.96
C LEU A 92 -17.81 -4.97 4.72
N ASN A 93 -18.62 -4.62 3.72
CA ASN A 93 -19.77 -5.41 3.28
C ASN A 93 -19.31 -6.49 2.29
N MET A 94 -18.50 -7.42 2.78
CA MET A 94 -18.05 -8.59 2.04
C MET A 94 -18.97 -9.78 2.36
N PRO A 95 -19.97 -10.12 1.53
CA PRO A 95 -20.80 -11.29 1.80
C PRO A 95 -19.95 -12.56 1.67
N ALA A 96 -20.16 -13.52 2.56
CA ALA A 96 -19.58 -14.84 2.41
C ALA A 96 -19.99 -15.45 1.05
N GLU A 97 -19.06 -16.18 0.42
CA GLU A 97 -19.26 -16.92 -0.84
C GLU A 97 -19.45 -16.10 -2.13
N THR A 98 -19.63 -14.78 -2.04
CA THR A 98 -19.72 -13.94 -3.25
C THR A 98 -18.34 -13.48 -3.73
N PRO A 99 -18.10 -13.53 -5.05
CA PRO A 99 -17.03 -12.79 -5.69
C PRO A 99 -16.98 -11.30 -5.31
N ILE A 100 -15.87 -10.83 -4.75
CA ILE A 100 -15.64 -9.42 -4.44
C ILE A 100 -14.41 -8.95 -5.21
N ARG A 101 -14.56 -7.89 -6.01
CA ARG A 101 -13.41 -7.30 -6.71
C ARG A 101 -12.55 -6.51 -5.72
N VAL A 102 -11.24 -6.68 -5.81
CA VAL A 102 -10.30 -5.80 -5.09
C VAL A 102 -10.50 -4.36 -5.63
N PRO A 103 -10.70 -3.35 -4.78
CA PRO A 103 -10.82 -1.96 -5.20
C PRO A 103 -9.62 -1.54 -6.06
N HIS A 104 -9.86 -0.70 -7.07
CA HIS A 104 -8.83 -0.16 -7.97
C HIS A 104 -8.06 -1.17 -8.82
N LEU A 105 -8.32 -2.48 -8.68
CA LEU A 105 -7.65 -3.50 -9.48
C LEU A 105 -8.54 -4.02 -10.60
N ASP A 106 -8.05 -3.92 -11.83
CA ASP A 106 -8.68 -4.44 -13.04
C ASP A 106 -7.64 -5.14 -13.93
N PRO A 107 -7.31 -6.42 -13.65
CA PRO A 107 -6.41 -7.22 -14.50
C PRO A 107 -7.05 -7.64 -15.84
N GLY A 108 -8.16 -7.02 -16.27
CA GLY A 108 -8.86 -7.32 -17.50
C GLY A 108 -9.78 -8.55 -17.39
N GLU A 109 -9.55 -9.56 -18.23
CA GLU A 109 -10.48 -10.71 -18.38
C GLU A 109 -10.58 -11.62 -17.13
N HIS A 110 -9.66 -11.46 -16.17
CA HIS A 110 -9.59 -12.28 -14.96
C HIS A 110 -9.61 -11.40 -13.71
N PRO A 111 -10.73 -10.73 -13.39
CA PRO A 111 -10.81 -9.86 -12.23
C PRO A 111 -10.34 -10.58 -10.97
N LEU A 112 -9.52 -9.90 -10.16
CA LEU A 112 -9.12 -10.42 -8.86
C LEU A 112 -10.34 -10.47 -7.97
N VAL A 113 -10.89 -11.66 -7.86
CA VAL A 113 -12.11 -11.95 -7.13
C VAL A 113 -11.74 -12.58 -5.79
N GLY A 114 -11.80 -11.77 -4.73
CA GLY A 114 -11.83 -12.20 -3.35
C GLY A 114 -13.08 -13.03 -3.04
N ARG A 115 -12.94 -14.03 -2.16
CA ARG A 115 -14.05 -14.64 -1.44
C ARG A 115 -13.63 -14.78 0.01
N LEU A 116 -14.41 -14.26 0.95
CA LEU A 116 -14.14 -14.56 2.36
C LEU A 116 -14.31 -16.06 2.58
N GLY A 117 -13.28 -16.68 3.15
CA GLY A 117 -13.21 -18.12 3.33
C GLY A 117 -11.92 -18.55 4.02
N ASN A 118 -11.70 -19.87 4.10
CA ASN A 118 -10.48 -20.40 4.70
C ASN A 118 -9.24 -20.03 3.87
N LEU A 119 -8.03 -20.23 4.43
CA LEU A 119 -6.80 -19.85 3.75
C LEU A 119 -6.72 -20.37 2.29
N PRO A 120 -7.02 -21.64 1.96
CA PRO A 120 -7.06 -22.09 0.57
C PRO A 120 -7.99 -21.28 -0.35
N ALA A 121 -9.12 -20.76 0.16
CA ALA A 121 -10.06 -19.96 -0.61
C ALA A 121 -9.58 -18.52 -0.85
N VAL A 122 -8.79 -17.94 0.06
CA VAL A 122 -8.30 -16.56 -0.05
C VAL A 122 -6.86 -16.46 -0.57
N ILE A 123 -6.04 -17.51 -0.42
CA ILE A 123 -4.59 -17.44 -0.68
C ILE A 123 -4.27 -17.14 -2.15
N GLY A 124 -5.10 -17.60 -3.10
CA GLY A 124 -4.92 -17.26 -4.51
C GLY A 124 -5.09 -15.77 -4.79
N VAL A 125 -6.02 -15.12 -4.07
CA VAL A 125 -6.27 -13.68 -4.17
C VAL A 125 -5.16 -12.91 -3.46
N LEU A 126 -4.76 -13.34 -2.27
CA LEU A 126 -3.63 -12.74 -1.55
C LEU A 126 -2.34 -12.83 -2.38
N ILE A 127 -2.01 -14.00 -2.95
CA ILE A 127 -0.85 -14.13 -3.84
C ILE A 127 -0.98 -13.21 -5.05
N ALA A 128 -2.16 -13.08 -5.65
CA ALA A 128 -2.34 -12.23 -6.82
C ALA A 128 -2.27 -10.72 -6.50
N VAL A 129 -2.72 -10.32 -5.32
CA VAL A 129 -2.63 -8.98 -4.74
C VAL A 129 -1.16 -8.61 -4.50
N GLU A 130 -0.39 -9.52 -3.89
CA GLU A 130 0.99 -9.31 -3.44
C GLU A 130 2.04 -9.69 -4.49
N LYS A 131 1.63 -10.14 -5.68
CA LYS A 131 2.57 -10.63 -6.69
C LYS A 131 3.43 -9.45 -7.16
N PRO A 132 4.75 -9.49 -6.95
CA PRO A 132 5.64 -8.49 -7.55
C PRO A 132 5.53 -8.61 -9.06
N ASP A 133 5.49 -7.48 -9.77
CA ASP A 133 5.62 -7.53 -11.23
C ASP A 133 7.09 -7.73 -11.62
N ALA A 134 7.56 -8.97 -11.48
CA ALA A 134 8.93 -9.37 -11.78
C ALA A 134 9.33 -9.16 -13.26
N GLU A 135 8.35 -8.96 -14.14
CA GLU A 135 8.53 -8.75 -15.58
C GLU A 135 8.21 -7.30 -16.00
N ALA A 136 7.79 -6.42 -15.07
CA ALA A 136 7.50 -5.02 -15.37
C ALA A 136 8.72 -4.35 -15.98
N THR A 137 8.64 -4.08 -17.28
CA THR A 137 9.61 -3.23 -17.96
C THR A 137 9.28 -1.74 -17.83
N THR A 138 8.00 -1.47 -17.57
CA THR A 138 7.36 -0.16 -17.54
C THR A 138 6.09 -0.27 -16.69
N PHE A 139 5.92 0.63 -15.72
CA PHE A 139 4.68 0.74 -14.95
C PHE A 139 3.68 1.66 -15.69
N PRO A 140 2.36 1.41 -15.57
CA PRO A 140 1.36 2.29 -16.14
C PRO A 140 1.45 3.68 -15.50
N PRO A 141 1.25 4.76 -16.28
CA PRO A 141 1.23 6.11 -15.73
C PRO A 141 -0.01 6.33 -14.86
N PRO A 142 0.02 7.35 -13.97
CA PRO A 142 -1.14 7.70 -13.17
C PRO A 142 -2.35 8.06 -14.04
N ASN A 143 -3.51 7.47 -13.74
CA ASN A 143 -4.74 7.68 -14.51
C ASN A 143 -5.91 8.19 -13.65
N ALA A 144 -6.83 8.94 -14.26
CA ALA A 144 -7.92 9.61 -13.56
C ALA A 144 -8.98 8.66 -12.97
N GLN A 145 -9.04 7.44 -13.49
CA GLN A 145 -9.93 6.37 -13.07
C GLN A 145 -9.39 5.63 -11.84
N VAL A 146 -8.09 5.78 -11.55
CA VAL A 146 -7.37 5.07 -10.49
C VAL A 146 -7.66 3.57 -10.56
N SER A 147 -7.39 3.00 -11.72
CA SER A 147 -7.59 1.58 -12.01
C SER A 147 -6.32 1.00 -12.63
N TYR A 148 -5.88 -0.14 -12.09
CA TYR A 148 -4.58 -0.73 -12.36
C TYR A 148 -4.65 -2.26 -12.44
N PRO A 149 -3.79 -2.91 -13.23
CA PRO A 149 -3.75 -4.38 -13.27
C PRO A 149 -3.35 -5.03 -11.93
N ALA A 150 -2.41 -4.43 -11.20
CA ALA A 150 -1.89 -4.92 -9.93
C ALA A 150 -1.76 -3.81 -8.86
N ILE A 151 -1.51 -4.19 -7.60
CA ILE A 151 -1.29 -3.25 -6.50
C ILE A 151 0.05 -2.54 -6.65
N SER A 152 1.08 -3.24 -7.11
CA SER A 152 2.38 -2.65 -7.46
C SER A 152 2.21 -1.49 -8.45
N ASP A 153 1.38 -1.65 -9.48
CA ASP A 153 1.08 -0.58 -10.44
C ASP A 153 0.45 0.66 -9.77
N LEU A 154 -0.47 0.46 -8.83
CA LEU A 154 -1.08 1.53 -8.04
C LEU A 154 -0.05 2.25 -7.16
N TYR A 155 0.83 1.51 -6.47
CA TYR A 155 1.92 2.10 -5.70
C TYR A 155 2.86 2.90 -6.60
N HIS A 156 3.30 2.33 -7.72
CA HIS A 156 4.18 2.99 -8.67
C HIS A 156 3.58 4.27 -9.27
N ALA A 157 2.30 4.25 -9.64
CA ALA A 157 1.60 5.45 -10.07
C ALA A 157 1.54 6.52 -8.95
N THR A 158 1.30 6.12 -7.71
CA THR A 158 1.29 7.04 -6.57
C THR A 158 2.67 7.63 -6.31
N LEU A 159 3.72 6.81 -6.32
CA LEU A 159 5.12 7.24 -6.19
C LEU A 159 5.53 8.18 -7.32
N HIS A 160 5.04 7.96 -8.55
CA HIS A 160 5.28 8.86 -9.67
C HIS A 160 4.71 10.27 -9.41
N LEU A 161 3.47 10.37 -8.91
CA LEU A 161 2.86 11.66 -8.56
C LEU A 161 3.58 12.34 -7.39
N LEU A 162 3.98 11.57 -6.37
CA LEU A 162 4.76 12.06 -5.25
C LEU A 162 6.14 12.58 -5.69
N HIS A 163 6.77 11.93 -6.67
CA HIS A 163 8.01 12.37 -7.26
C HIS A 163 7.85 13.69 -8.04
N GLN A 164 6.79 13.83 -8.84
CA GLN A 164 6.49 15.10 -9.52
C GLN A 164 6.28 16.24 -8.52
N TYR A 165 5.52 15.99 -7.45
CA TYR A 165 5.35 16.92 -6.34
C TYR A 165 6.69 17.27 -5.68
N ALA A 166 7.54 16.27 -5.40
CA ALA A 166 8.86 16.48 -4.82
C ALA A 166 9.71 17.43 -5.67
N ARG A 167 9.77 17.20 -6.99
CA ARG A 167 10.54 18.05 -7.92
C ARG A 167 10.03 19.49 -7.96
N ALA A 168 8.72 19.70 -7.83
CA ALA A 168 8.13 21.03 -7.85
C ALA A 168 8.33 21.81 -6.55
N TYR A 169 8.37 21.13 -5.39
CA TYR A 169 8.36 21.78 -4.08
C TYR A 169 9.59 21.54 -3.21
N GLN A 170 10.59 20.75 -3.65
CA GLN A 170 11.79 20.43 -2.87
C GLN A 170 12.54 21.67 -2.33
N ASP A 171 12.64 22.72 -3.15
CA ASP A 171 13.37 23.95 -2.81
C ASP A 171 12.47 25.03 -2.22
N GLN A 172 11.15 24.77 -2.14
CA GLN A 172 10.17 25.71 -1.61
C GLN A 172 9.96 25.45 -0.12
N PRO A 173 9.90 26.47 0.75
CA PRO A 173 9.55 26.27 2.14
C PRO A 173 8.12 25.71 2.25
N THR A 174 7.85 24.87 3.25
CA THR A 174 6.52 24.26 3.46
C THR A 174 5.39 25.29 3.55
N THR A 175 5.68 26.50 4.04
CA THR A 175 4.69 27.60 4.11
C THR A 175 4.22 28.12 2.75
N GLN A 176 4.95 27.84 1.67
CA GLN A 176 4.61 28.18 0.30
C GLN A 176 4.02 26.98 -0.47
N ASP A 177 3.81 25.86 0.21
CA ASP A 177 3.20 24.66 -0.36
C ASP A 177 1.69 24.69 -0.14
N PRO A 178 0.88 24.85 -1.20
CA PRO A 178 -0.57 24.87 -1.06
C PRO A 178 -1.18 23.47 -0.91
N HIS A 179 -0.38 22.41 -1.08
CA HIS A 179 -0.88 21.03 -1.14
C HIS A 179 -0.55 20.22 0.10
N PHE A 180 0.56 20.53 0.78
CA PHE A 180 1.06 19.76 1.90
C PHE A 180 0.78 20.41 3.27
N ILE A 181 0.11 19.66 4.13
CA ILE A 181 -0.31 20.07 5.47
C ILE A 181 0.36 19.12 6.48
N PRO A 182 1.54 19.49 7.03
CA PRO A 182 2.25 18.61 7.95
C PRO A 182 1.42 18.34 9.20
N ASN A 183 1.49 17.10 9.72
CA ASN A 183 0.79 16.65 10.93
C ASN A 183 -0.75 16.80 10.93
N ASN A 184 -1.37 17.01 9.77
CA ASN A 184 -2.82 17.18 9.67
C ASN A 184 -3.57 15.89 10.05
N ASN A 185 -4.36 15.89 11.13
CA ASN A 185 -5.26 14.78 11.52
C ASN A 185 -4.64 13.36 11.50
N GLN A 186 -3.35 13.25 11.82
CA GLN A 186 -2.62 11.99 11.72
C GLN A 186 -2.68 11.18 13.01
N VAL A 187 -2.55 9.85 12.88
CA VAL A 187 -2.46 8.94 14.02
C VAL A 187 -1.03 8.43 14.14
N ALA A 188 -0.49 8.47 15.37
CA ALA A 188 0.83 7.96 15.72
C ALA A 188 0.67 6.70 16.58
N TYR A 189 0.41 5.53 15.98
CA TYR A 189 0.26 4.31 16.77
C TYR A 189 1.64 3.77 17.20
N GLY A 190 1.86 3.72 18.51
CA GLY A 190 3.12 3.31 19.14
C GLY A 190 3.32 1.81 19.28
N GLY A 191 2.56 0.97 18.55
CA GLY A 191 2.64 -0.49 18.65
C GLY A 191 3.93 -1.11 18.09
N PHE A 192 4.65 -0.39 17.23
CA PHE A 192 5.82 -0.91 16.50
C PHE A 192 7.03 0.05 16.43
N PRO A 193 7.43 0.71 17.54
CA PRO A 193 8.38 1.82 17.50
C PRO A 193 9.80 1.38 17.09
N SER A 194 10.14 0.09 17.25
CA SER A 194 11.44 -0.46 16.86
C SER A 194 11.53 -0.87 15.39
N ARG A 195 10.38 -1.13 14.73
CA ARG A 195 10.33 -1.59 13.34
C ARG A 195 9.92 -0.48 12.37
N TYR A 196 9.09 0.46 12.83
CA TYR A 196 8.52 1.51 11.99
C TYR A 196 8.74 2.89 12.64
N ARG A 197 9.78 3.57 12.16
CA ARG A 197 10.29 4.84 12.72
C ARG A 197 9.48 6.07 12.28
N TYR A 198 8.78 5.96 11.15
CA TYR A 198 8.01 7.05 10.53
C TYR A 198 6.53 6.76 10.70
N ASN A 199 5.97 7.23 11.82
CA ASN A 199 4.56 7.00 12.18
C ASN A 199 3.69 8.24 11.96
N THR A 200 4.30 9.40 11.71
CA THR A 200 3.64 10.63 11.28
C THR A 200 4.48 11.32 10.22
N ILE A 201 3.84 12.15 9.42
CA ILE A 201 4.39 12.95 8.33
C ILE A 201 4.42 14.40 8.80
N SER A 202 5.53 14.75 9.45
CA SER A 202 5.84 16.12 9.88
C SER A 202 6.58 16.91 8.80
N THR A 203 7.31 16.20 7.94
CA THR A 203 8.13 16.76 6.87
C THR A 203 7.84 16.06 5.55
N ARG A 204 8.21 16.69 4.43
CA ARG A 204 8.14 16.03 3.12
C ARG A 204 9.08 14.80 3.05
N LEU A 205 10.14 14.77 3.84
CA LEU A 205 11.02 13.61 3.91
C LEU A 205 10.30 12.41 4.57
N ASP A 206 9.55 12.65 5.64
CA ASP A 206 8.74 11.61 6.28
C ASP A 206 7.71 11.01 5.32
N LEU A 207 7.11 11.84 4.46
CA LEU A 207 6.19 11.39 3.41
C LEU A 207 6.84 10.35 2.49
N PHE A 208 8.07 10.60 2.01
CA PHE A 208 8.76 9.66 1.13
C PHE A 208 9.19 8.39 1.85
N HIS A 209 9.60 8.49 3.12
CA HIS A 209 9.89 7.31 3.93
C HIS A 209 8.66 6.41 4.12
N VAL A 210 7.50 7.01 4.40
CA VAL A 210 6.23 6.26 4.54
C VAL A 210 5.82 5.65 3.20
N ALA A 211 5.86 6.41 2.11
CA ALA A 211 5.47 5.93 0.79
C ALA A 211 6.31 4.74 0.31
N ASN A 212 7.64 4.82 0.47
CA ASN A 212 8.53 3.71 0.13
C ASN A 212 8.30 2.50 1.04
N ALA A 213 8.11 2.71 2.35
CA ALA A 213 7.90 1.60 3.28
C ALA A 213 6.63 0.81 2.97
N ILE A 214 5.54 1.49 2.54
CA ILE A 214 4.31 0.84 2.11
C ILE A 214 4.54 0.06 0.82
N ALA A 215 5.12 0.69 -0.21
CA ALA A 215 5.34 0.03 -1.50
C ALA A 215 6.30 -1.17 -1.41
N GLU A 216 7.44 -1.03 -0.74
CA GLU A 216 8.43 -2.11 -0.62
C GLU A 216 7.90 -3.31 0.14
N GLN A 217 7.14 -3.08 1.21
CA GLN A 217 6.58 -4.14 2.04
C GLN A 217 5.32 -4.76 1.41
N GLY A 218 4.45 -3.94 0.80
CA GLY A 218 3.25 -4.40 0.09
C GLY A 218 3.54 -5.11 -1.25
N GLU A 219 4.78 -5.06 -1.75
CA GLU A 219 5.25 -5.90 -2.85
C GLU A 219 6.04 -7.13 -2.37
N GLY A 220 6.12 -7.36 -1.05
CA GLY A 220 6.83 -8.51 -0.48
C GLY A 220 8.35 -8.47 -0.61
N THR A 221 8.96 -7.30 -0.86
CA THR A 221 10.43 -7.17 -0.88
C THR A 221 11.00 -7.11 0.54
N ASN A 222 12.07 -7.87 0.81
CA ASN A 222 12.68 -7.93 2.14
C ASN A 222 13.35 -6.60 2.49
N LEU A 223 13.06 -6.10 3.71
CA LEU A 223 13.70 -4.96 4.39
C LEU A 223 15.23 -5.00 4.25
N GLY A 224 15.74 -4.35 3.21
CA GLY A 224 17.16 -4.27 2.90
C GLY A 224 17.47 -2.86 2.46
N ASP A 225 17.94 -2.05 3.41
CA ASP A 225 18.57 -0.74 3.22
C ASP A 225 17.65 0.49 3.35
N THR A 226 17.26 0.81 4.59
CA THR A 226 16.62 2.07 4.98
C THR A 226 17.57 3.28 4.96
N ASN A 227 18.83 3.13 4.51
CA ASN A 227 19.75 4.25 4.26
C ASN A 227 19.59 4.80 2.84
N LEU A 228 18.42 5.38 2.62
CA LEU A 228 18.04 6.03 1.39
C LEU A 228 18.36 7.52 1.55
N GLY A 229 19.45 7.98 0.89
CA GLY A 229 19.82 9.40 0.78
C GLY A 229 18.67 10.27 0.24
N PRO A 230 18.87 11.59 0.04
CA PRO A 230 17.84 12.62 0.27
C PRO A 230 16.54 12.53 -0.56
N PHE A 231 16.42 11.62 -1.54
CA PHE A 231 15.20 11.29 -2.30
C PHE A 231 15.19 9.86 -2.87
N ASN A 232 15.40 8.79 -2.08
CA ASN A 232 15.43 7.47 -2.71
C ASN A 232 14.05 6.82 -2.92
N LEU A 233 13.34 7.32 -3.92
CA LEU A 233 12.36 6.57 -4.72
C LEU A 233 13.18 5.60 -5.61
N ARG A 234 13.71 4.47 -5.10
CA ARG A 234 14.84 3.72 -5.75
C ARG A 234 14.48 2.88 -6.97
N SER A 235 13.53 3.38 -7.71
CA SER A 235 13.20 3.03 -9.07
C SER A 235 12.32 4.15 -9.59
N ALA A 236 12.57 5.43 -9.22
CA ALA A 236 11.79 6.58 -9.68
C ALA A 236 11.52 6.44 -11.17
N ILE A 237 12.52 5.86 -11.86
CA ILE A 237 12.36 5.04 -13.05
C ILE A 237 13.54 4.02 -13.11
N THR A 238 13.41 2.67 -13.01
CA THR A 238 14.54 1.77 -13.42
C THR A 238 14.60 1.54 -14.93
N ARG A 239 13.63 2.02 -15.71
CA ARG A 239 13.70 2.09 -17.18
C ARG A 239 13.12 3.39 -17.73
N GLY A 240 13.99 4.39 -17.92
CA GLY A 240 13.71 5.55 -18.76
C GLY A 240 13.65 6.89 -18.03
N ASP A 241 14.81 7.45 -17.68
CA ASP A 241 15.00 8.89 -17.49
C ASP A 241 14.08 9.70 -18.42
N PHE A 242 13.12 10.43 -17.84
CA PHE A 242 12.47 11.53 -18.54
C PHE A 242 13.07 12.83 -17.99
N GLY A 243 13.99 13.37 -18.78
CA GLY A 243 14.72 14.62 -18.52
C GLY A 243 13.86 15.87 -18.39
#